data_AF-A0A382TQY5-F1
#
_entry.id   AF-A0A382TQY5-F1
#
_cell.length_a   1.000
_cell.length_b   1.000
_cell.length_c   1.000
_cell.angle_alpha   90.00
_cell.angle_beta   90.00
_cell.angle_gamma   90.00
#
_symmetry.space_group_name_H-M   'P 1'
#
loop_
_entity.id
_entity.type
_entity.pdbx_description
1 polymer ?
#
loop_
_entity_poly.entity_id
_entity_poly.type
_entity_poly.pdbx_seq_one_letter_code
_entity_poly.pdbx_strand_id
1 'polypeptide(L)'
;MEKNLDIYGIRTVIEAIRSGDKTIDKIFIQIGLTGRLINELEALIRKNKLKSSYVPTQKLNRLSKKNHQGVIARISPIKFYEINQIIEKIEDKKDALILILDQINDVRNFGAII
;
A
#
# COMPACT_ATOMS: atom_id res chain seq x y z
N MET A 1 8.31 -17.35 4.87
CA MET A 1 8.79 -16.19 4.08
C MET A 1 7.59 -15.67 3.29
N GLU A 2 6.94 -14.62 3.78
CA GLU A 2 5.81 -14.03 3.05
C GLU A 2 6.28 -13.58 1.66
N LYS A 3 5.61 -14.06 0.61
CA LYS A 3 5.82 -13.56 -0.74
C LYS A 3 5.34 -12.11 -0.78
N ASN A 4 6.23 -11.17 -0.52
CA ASN A 4 5.98 -9.77 -0.84
C ASN A 4 5.77 -9.68 -2.36
N LEU A 5 4.54 -9.36 -2.76
CA LEU A 5 4.17 -9.13 -4.15
C LEU A 5 4.61 -7.72 -4.53
N ASP A 6 5.89 -7.54 -4.81
CA ASP A 6 6.40 -6.26 -5.30
C ASP A 6 6.19 -6.14 -6.82
N ILE A 7 5.70 -4.98 -7.26
CA ILE A 7 5.63 -4.59 -8.67
C ILE A 7 6.62 -3.46 -8.96
N TYR A 8 7.08 -3.40 -10.21
CA TYR A 8 8.28 -2.66 -10.60
C TYR A 8 8.00 -1.74 -11.79
N GLY A 9 8.57 -0.54 -11.76
CA GLY A 9 8.49 0.42 -12.86
C GLY A 9 7.25 1.31 -12.83
N ILE A 10 7.43 2.53 -13.35
CA ILE A 10 6.43 3.61 -13.24
C ILE A 10 5.09 3.22 -13.88
N ARG A 11 5.12 2.65 -15.10
CA ARG A 11 3.91 2.28 -15.86
C ARG A 11 3.09 1.20 -15.16
N THR A 12 3.75 0.14 -14.68
CA THR A 12 3.08 -0.97 -14.00
C THR A 12 2.44 -0.51 -12.69
N VAL A 13 3.09 0.41 -11.97
CA VAL A 13 2.49 1.00 -10.76
C VAL A 13 1.30 1.88 -11.10
N ILE A 14 1.37 2.71 -12.15
CA ILE A 14 0.23 3.51 -12.63
C ILE A 14 -0.96 2.61 -12.99
N GLU A 15 -0.71 1.53 -13.73
CA GLU A 15 -1.74 0.58 -14.14
C GLU A 15 -2.39 -0.09 -12.92
N ALA A 16 -1.60 -0.54 -11.96
CA ALA A 16 -2.10 -1.13 -10.72
C ALA A 16 -2.95 -0.15 -9.89
N ILE A 17 -2.55 1.13 -9.81
CA ILE A 17 -3.35 2.16 -9.12
C ILE A 17 -4.68 2.38 -9.85
N ARG A 18 -4.67 2.39 -11.19
CA ARG A 18 -5.86 2.63 -12.01
C ARG A 18 -6.84 1.47 -11.98
N SER A 19 -6.35 0.24 -12.04
CA SER A 19 -7.22 -0.94 -12.06
C SER A 19 -7.88 -1.15 -10.70
N GLY A 20 -7.19 -0.82 -9.60
CA GLY A 20 -7.71 -0.96 -8.24
C GLY A 20 -7.77 -2.42 -7.76
N ASP A 21 -7.33 -3.37 -8.58
CA ASP A 21 -7.37 -4.81 -8.26
C ASP A 21 -6.33 -5.23 -7.21
N LYS A 22 -5.32 -4.38 -6.99
CA LYS A 22 -4.22 -4.63 -6.08
C LYS A 22 -4.21 -3.60 -4.97
N THR A 23 -4.17 -4.07 -3.72
CA THR A 23 -4.02 -3.18 -2.57
C THR A 23 -2.55 -2.77 -2.47
N ILE A 24 -2.25 -1.49 -2.72
CA ILE A 24 -0.88 -0.98 -2.60
C ILE A 24 -0.64 -0.56 -1.15
N ASP A 25 0.34 -1.19 -0.50
CA ASP A 25 0.77 -0.84 0.87
C ASP A 25 1.63 0.43 0.85
N LYS A 26 2.71 0.41 0.07
CA LYS A 26 3.67 1.52 -0.01
C LYS A 26 4.40 1.58 -1.34
N ILE A 27 4.62 2.80 -1.83
CA ILE A 27 5.35 3.08 -3.06
C ILE A 27 6.70 3.74 -2.72
N PHE A 28 7.79 3.18 -3.24
CA PHE A 28 9.14 3.72 -3.14
C PHE A 28 9.52 4.34 -4.48
N ILE A 29 9.92 5.61 -4.46
CA ILE A 29 10.24 6.40 -5.64
C ILE A 29 11.69 6.87 -5.55
N GLN A 30 12.46 6.72 -6.62
CA GLN A 30 13.82 7.23 -6.68
C GLN A 30 13.82 8.77 -6.65
N ILE A 31 14.66 9.35 -5.80
CA ILE A 31 14.87 10.80 -5.75
C ILE A 31 15.43 11.30 -7.10
N GLY A 32 14.93 12.44 -7.56
CA GLY A 32 15.43 13.11 -8.76
C GLY A 32 14.86 12.57 -10.08
N LEU A 33 13.88 11.67 -10.05
CA LEU A 33 13.12 11.32 -11.25
C LEU A 33 12.33 12.54 -11.76
N THR A 34 12.43 12.79 -13.07
CA THR A 34 11.70 13.85 -13.75
C THR A 34 11.00 13.31 -15.00
N GLY A 35 9.96 14.00 -15.44
CA GLY A 35 9.24 13.68 -16.68
C GLY A 35 7.75 13.41 -16.51
N ARG A 36 7.05 13.23 -17.63
CA ARG A 36 5.58 13.15 -17.66
C ARG A 36 5.03 11.96 -16.86
N LEU A 37 5.66 10.80 -16.96
CA LEU A 37 5.19 9.57 -16.31
C LEU A 37 5.29 9.65 -14.78
N ILE A 38 6.36 10.23 -14.24
CA ILE A 38 6.50 10.35 -12.80
C ILE A 38 5.49 11.37 -12.24
N ASN A 39 5.27 12.48 -12.95
CA ASN A 39 4.25 13.48 -12.59
C ASN A 39 2.84 12.86 -12.58
N GLU A 40 2.53 12.01 -13.55
CA GLU A 40 1.28 11.25 -13.62
C GLU A 40 1.13 10.29 -12.43
N LEU A 41 2.19 9.54 -12.10
CA LEU A 41 2.21 8.65 -10.94
C LEU A 41 1.98 9.43 -9.65
N GLU A 42 2.68 10.54 -9.43
CA GLU A 42 2.52 11.37 -8.24
C GLU A 42 1.10 11.94 -8.10
N ALA A 43 0.49 12.35 -9.21
CA ALA A 43 -0.91 12.81 -9.21
C ALA A 43 -1.86 11.68 -8.78
N LEU A 44 -1.64 10.46 -9.26
CA LEU A 44 -2.43 9.29 -8.87
C LEU A 44 -2.22 8.93 -7.40
N ILE A 45 -0.98 9.00 -6.90
CA ILE A 45 -0.65 8.76 -5.48
C ILE A 45 -1.41 9.73 -4.59
N ARG A 46 -1.38 11.04 -4.91
CA ARG A 46 -2.11 12.07 -4.16
C ARG A 46 -3.62 11.86 -4.22
N LYS A 47 -4.16 11.61 -5.42
CA LYS A 47 -5.61 11.41 -5.63
C LYS A 47 -6.15 10.23 -4.81
N ASN A 48 -5.41 9.13 -4.75
CA ASN A 48 -5.82 7.91 -4.05
C ASN A 48 -5.29 7.84 -2.60
N LYS A 49 -4.66 8.92 -2.09
CA LYS A 49 -4.08 9.00 -0.74
C LYS A 49 -3.14 7.83 -0.41
N LEU A 50 -2.37 7.38 -1.41
CA LEU A 50 -1.46 6.23 -1.26
C LEU A 50 -0.19 6.63 -0.50
N LYS A 51 0.32 5.72 0.33
CA LYS A 51 1.60 5.93 1.04
C LYS A 51 2.75 5.86 0.04
N SER A 52 3.57 6.91 -0.01
CA SER A 52 4.78 6.94 -0.82
C SER A 52 5.99 7.43 -0.03
N SER A 53 7.20 7.09 -0.50
CA SER A 53 8.45 7.61 0.04
C SER A 53 9.50 7.76 -1.05
N TYR A 54 10.18 8.90 -1.05
CA TYR A 54 11.32 9.13 -1.91
C TYR A 54 12.59 8.56 -1.28
N VAL A 55 13.34 7.79 -2.05
CA VAL A 55 14.52 7.07 -1.57
C VAL A 55 15.68 7.16 -2.57
N PRO A 56 16.94 7.07 -2.12
CA PRO A 56 18.07 6.92 -3.03
C PRO A 56 18.00 5.60 -3.82
N THR A 57 18.56 5.57 -5.03
CA THR A 57 18.61 4.37 -5.90
C THR A 57 19.19 3.16 -5.19
N GLN A 58 20.20 3.37 -4.34
CA GLN A 58 20.85 2.31 -3.57
C GLN A 58 19.86 1.58 -2.66
N LYS A 59 18.85 2.30 -2.13
CA LYS A 59 17.79 1.69 -1.32
C LYS A 59 16.86 0.82 -2.16
N LEU A 60 16.53 1.25 -3.38
CA LEU A 60 15.73 0.43 -4.32
C LEU A 60 16.49 -0.84 -4.73
N ASN A 61 17.78 -0.73 -5.04
CA ASN A 61 18.64 -1.87 -5.38
C ASN A 61 18.76 -2.87 -4.22
N ARG A 62 18.71 -2.40 -2.96
CA ARG A 62 18.66 -3.26 -1.77
C ARG A 62 17.31 -3.93 -1.58
N LEU A 63 16.21 -3.24 -1.93
CA LEU A 63 14.86 -3.78 -1.84
C LEU A 63 14.61 -4.86 -2.90
N SER A 64 15.16 -4.71 -4.10
CA SER A 64 15.05 -5.71 -5.16
C SER A 64 16.21 -5.64 -6.14
N LYS A 65 16.66 -6.82 -6.61
CA LYS A 65 17.65 -6.96 -7.69
C LYS A 65 17.02 -6.86 -9.09
N LYS A 66 15.69 -6.78 -9.20
CA LYS A 66 14.98 -6.66 -10.48
C LYS A 66 15.07 -5.24 -11.02
N ASN A 67 14.90 -5.07 -12.33
CA ASN A 67 14.86 -3.75 -12.95
C ASN A 67 13.59 -2.99 -12.49
N HIS A 68 13.77 -2.04 -11.58
CA HIS A 68 12.69 -1.26 -11.00
C HIS A 68 12.44 0.09 -11.70
N GLN A 69 13.30 0.52 -12.64
CA GLN A 69 13.14 1.80 -13.35
C GLN A 69 12.84 3.00 -12.43
N GLY A 70 13.48 3.01 -11.25
CA GLY A 70 13.29 4.03 -10.23
C GLY A 70 12.01 3.95 -9.38
N VAL A 71 11.11 2.97 -9.56
CA VAL A 71 9.90 2.84 -8.73
C VAL A 71 9.62 1.38 -8.34
N ILE A 72 9.31 1.16 -7.07
CA ILE A 72 8.83 -0.13 -6.54
C ILE A 72 7.56 0.12 -5.76
N ALA A 73 6.48 -0.62 -6.03
CA ALA A 73 5.30 -0.63 -5.18
C ALA A 73 5.13 -1.99 -4.53
N ARG A 74 4.91 -1.99 -3.22
CA ARG A 74 4.59 -3.17 -2.44
C ARG A 74 3.10 -3.41 -2.44
N ILE A 75 2.67 -4.59 -2.87
CA ILE A 75 1.28 -5.00 -2.79
C ILE A 75 1.05 -5.69 -1.44
N SER A 76 0.03 -5.22 -0.72
CA SER A 76 -0.48 -5.88 0.47
C SER A 76 -1.30 -7.11 0.08
N PRO A 77 -1.08 -8.27 0.71
CA PRO A 77 -1.95 -9.42 0.55
C PRO A 77 -3.34 -9.20 1.19
N ILE A 78 -3.47 -8.20 2.05
CA ILE A 78 -4.68 -7.93 2.84
C ILE A 78 -5.20 -6.52 2.52
N LYS A 79 -6.50 -6.42 2.26
CA LYS A 79 -7.18 -5.15 2.05
C LYS A 79 -7.49 -4.51 3.41
N PHE A 80 -6.97 -3.30 3.63
CA PHE A 80 -7.36 -2.47 4.77
C PHE A 80 -8.67 -1.75 4.46
N TYR A 81 -9.48 -1.56 5.48
CA TYR A 81 -10.72 -0.76 5.41
C TYR A 81 -10.53 0.55 6.16
N GLU A 82 -11.03 1.63 5.57
CA GLU A 82 -11.20 2.90 6.28
C GLU A 82 -12.39 2.81 7.24
N ILE A 83 -12.36 3.59 8.33
CA ILE A 83 -13.40 3.52 9.36
C ILE A 83 -14.81 3.75 8.80
N ASN A 84 -14.96 4.71 7.88
CA ASN A 84 -16.25 5.01 7.25
C ASN A 84 -16.80 3.80 6.46
N GLN A 85 -15.92 3.04 5.81
CA GLN A 85 -16.33 1.82 5.09
C GLN A 85 -16.79 0.72 6.04
N ILE A 86 -16.25 0.68 7.26
CA ILE A 86 -16.69 -0.27 8.30
C ILE A 86 -18.07 0.14 8.78
N ILE A 87 -18.30 1.43 9.04
CA ILE A 87 -19.59 1.98 9.49
C ILE A 87 -20.69 1.68 8.45
N GLU A 88 -20.47 2.05 7.18
CA GLU A 88 -21.42 1.78 6.08
C GLU A 88 -21.78 0.29 5.97
N LYS A 89 -20.83 -0.62 6.25
CA LYS A 89 -21.06 -2.06 6.17
C LYS A 89 -21.88 -2.65 7.31
N ILE A 90 -21.96 -1.96 8.44
CA ILE A 90 -22.65 -2.45 9.63
C ILE A 90 -23.92 -1.67 9.94
N GLU A 91 -24.18 -0.57 9.23
CA GLU A 91 -25.31 0.32 9.44
C GLU A 91 -26.65 -0.43 9.48
N ASP A 92 -26.85 -1.37 8.55
CA ASP A 92 -28.08 -2.18 8.46
C ASP A 92 -28.07 -3.45 9.34
N LYS A 93 -27.00 -3.68 10.11
CA LYS A 93 -26.85 -4.90 10.94
C LYS A 93 -27.25 -4.63 12.38
N LYS A 94 -28.39 -5.19 12.79
CA LYS A 94 -28.91 -5.06 14.16
C LYS A 94 -27.97 -5.56 15.27
N ASP A 95 -27.13 -6.55 14.97
CA ASP A 95 -26.24 -7.20 15.96
C ASP A 95 -24.76 -7.00 15.62
N ALA A 96 -24.39 -5.83 15.08
CA ALA A 96 -22.99 -5.53 14.77
C ALA A 96 -22.13 -5.39 16.04
N LEU A 97 -21.08 -6.19 16.14
CA LEU A 97 -20.06 -6.07 17.19
C LEU A 97 -18.79 -5.43 16.60
N ILE A 98 -18.36 -4.30 17.17
CA ILE A 98 -17.07 -3.69 16.89
C ILE A 98 -16.13 -3.94 18.08
N LEU A 99 -14.96 -4.48 17.80
CA LEU A 99 -13.86 -4.60 18.77
C LEU A 99 -12.80 -3.55 18.45
N ILE A 100 -12.53 -2.65 19.41
CA ILE A 100 -11.48 -1.64 19.32
C ILE A 100 -10.33 -2.08 20.22
N LEU A 101 -9.15 -2.26 19.62
CA LEU A 101 -7.92 -2.65 20.32
C LEU A 101 -6.95 -1.48 20.30
N ASP A 102 -6.70 -0.87 21.46
CA ASP A 102 -5.72 0.19 21.59
C ASP A 102 -4.38 -0.37 22.10
N GLN A 103 -3.29 -0.01 21.43
CA GLN A 103 -1.90 -0.34 21.81
C GLN A 103 -1.59 -1.83 22.10
N ILE A 104 -2.20 -2.77 21.36
CA ILE A 104 -1.77 -4.19 21.40
C ILE A 104 -0.42 -4.34 20.71
N ASN A 105 0.64 -4.52 21.51
CA ASN A 105 2.01 -4.66 21.02
C ASN A 105 2.50 -6.12 20.94
N ASP A 106 1.91 -7.04 21.70
CA ASP A 106 2.25 -8.47 21.71
C ASP A 106 1.30 -9.25 20.78
N VAL A 107 1.85 -9.94 19.77
CA VAL A 107 1.10 -10.75 18.81
C VAL A 107 0.33 -11.91 19.45
N ARG A 108 0.77 -12.40 20.62
CA ARG A 108 0.08 -13.47 21.36
C ARG A 108 -1.23 -12.98 21.97
N ASN A 109 -1.24 -11.73 22.46
CA ASN A 109 -2.46 -11.12 23.00
C ASN A 109 -3.50 -10.96 21.89
N PHE A 110 -3.08 -10.51 20.70
CA PHE A 110 -3.95 -10.44 19.55
C PHE A 110 -4.54 -11.82 19.20
N GLY A 111 -3.70 -12.86 19.17
CA GLY A 111 -4.13 -14.23 18.88
C GLY A 111 -5.04 -14.86 19.93
N ALA A 112 -5.05 -14.36 21.17
CA ALA A 112 -5.97 -14.82 22.22
C ALA A 112 -7.32 -14.09 22.19
N ILE A 113 -7.39 -12.93 21.55
CA ILE A 113 -8.59 -12.10 21.44
C ILE A 113 -9.46 -12.52 20.25
N ILE A 114 -8.84 -12.95 19.15
CA ILE A 114 -9.48 -13.41 17.90
C ILE A 114 -9.79 -14.90 17.97
#